data_AF-T2GBS2-F1
#
_entry.id   AF-T2GBS2-F1
#
_cell.length_a   1.000
_cell.length_b   1.000
_cell.length_c   1.000
_cell.angle_alpha   90.00
_cell.angle_beta   90.00
_cell.angle_gamma   90.00
#
_symmetry.space_group_name_H-M   'P 1'
#
loop_
_entity.id
_entity.type
_entity.pdbx_description
1 polymer ?
#
loop_
_entity_poly.entity_id
_entity_poly.type
_entity_poly.pdbx_seq_one_letter_code
_entity_poly.pdbx_strand_id
1 'polypeptide(L)'
;MKNEDLILQKLETIEAELMEMRKSRLELQELKDDLSPLMKSSFQHLLRELGQVDHGFELEDGFLMLKRFLRNMKNIAYMLDQMENAIELFHTMEPMLKSSVHNTIRFLGTMEQRGVFRTYEAMLEVRAKVAAQYGPEDIEQMSDSFVQMLGLLKKISTPGSIAFLNKLAEMPASMNLKDAEPLGFRGMLAAMRDPELREGLGVGLQMAKSLQKLK
;
A
#
# COMPACT_ATOMS: atom_id res chain seq x y z
N MET A 1 -51.85 -49.79 -65.95
CA MET A 1 -52.41 -48.61 -65.24
C MET A 1 -52.08 -47.40 -66.10
N LYS A 2 -53.09 -46.64 -66.49
CA LYS A 2 -53.09 -45.78 -67.68
C LYS A 2 -52.38 -44.45 -67.38
N ASN A 3 -51.70 -43.90 -68.39
CA ASN A 3 -50.97 -42.63 -68.31
C ASN A 3 -51.80 -41.45 -67.75
N GLU A 4 -53.13 -41.53 -67.86
CA GLU A 4 -54.08 -40.57 -67.32
C GLU A 4 -53.99 -40.47 -65.79
N ASP A 5 -53.87 -41.59 -65.08
CA ASP A 5 -53.77 -41.63 -63.61
C ASP A 5 -52.47 -40.96 -63.13
N LEU A 6 -51.39 -41.14 -63.89
CA LEU A 6 -50.07 -40.59 -63.58
C LEU A 6 -49.98 -39.08 -63.84
N ILE A 7 -50.73 -38.60 -64.85
CA ILE A 7 -50.86 -37.17 -65.16
C ILE A 7 -51.72 -36.49 -64.08
N LEU A 8 -52.83 -37.10 -63.66
CA LEU A 8 -53.67 -36.59 -62.58
C LEU A 8 -52.89 -36.48 -61.27
N GLN A 9 -52.11 -37.50 -60.91
CA GLN A 9 -51.27 -37.46 -59.71
C GLN A 9 -50.20 -36.34 -59.76
N LYS A 10 -49.59 -36.10 -60.93
CA LYS A 10 -48.63 -35.00 -61.12
C LYS A 10 -49.31 -33.63 -61.06
N LEU A 11 -50.51 -33.51 -61.63
CA LEU A 11 -51.30 -32.28 -61.56
C LEU A 11 -51.71 -31.97 -60.12
N GLU A 12 -52.17 -32.97 -59.36
CA GLU A 12 -52.49 -32.81 -57.93
C GLU A 12 -51.26 -32.40 -57.11
N THR A 13 -50.10 -32.97 -57.41
CA THR A 13 -48.84 -32.59 -56.71
C THR A 13 -48.45 -31.15 -57.03
N ILE A 14 -48.51 -30.75 -58.30
CA ILE A 14 -48.22 -29.37 -58.73
C ILE A 14 -49.25 -28.40 -58.14
N GLU A 15 -50.52 -28.78 -58.09
CA GLU A 15 -51.58 -27.96 -57.50
C GLU A 15 -51.36 -27.76 -56.01
N ALA A 16 -50.98 -28.81 -55.27
CA ALA A 16 -50.63 -28.72 -53.86
C ALA A 16 -49.41 -27.80 -53.61
N GLU A 17 -48.35 -27.92 -54.41
CA GLU A 17 -47.17 -27.03 -54.33
C GLU A 17 -47.53 -25.58 -54.66
N LEU A 18 -48.41 -25.35 -55.64
CA LEU A 18 -48.89 -24.01 -56.01
C LEU A 18 -49.77 -23.39 -54.91
N MET A 19 -50.58 -24.19 -54.22
CA MET A 19 -51.37 -23.70 -53.08
C MET A 19 -50.47 -23.27 -51.91
N GLU A 20 -49.44 -24.05 -51.58
CA GLU A 20 -48.48 -23.71 -50.53
C GLU A 20 -47.66 -22.44 -50.88
N MET A 21 -47.19 -22.34 -52.14
CA MET A 21 -46.53 -21.13 -52.64
C MET A 21 -47.44 -19.90 -52.59
N ARG A 22 -48.73 -20.06 -52.90
CA ARG A 22 -49.69 -18.96 -52.85
C ARG A 22 -49.94 -18.51 -51.42
N LYS A 23 -50.06 -19.44 -50.48
CA LYS A 23 -50.22 -19.14 -49.05
C LYS A 23 -49.01 -18.39 -48.48
N SER A 24 -47.80 -18.87 -48.75
CA SER A 24 -46.57 -18.20 -48.32
C SER A 24 -46.44 -16.79 -48.92
N ARG A 25 -46.86 -16.59 -50.17
CA ARG A 25 -46.88 -15.25 -50.79
C ARG A 25 -47.89 -14.32 -50.13
N LEU A 26 -49.06 -14.81 -49.75
CA LEU A 26 -50.07 -14.03 -49.04
C LEU A 26 -49.58 -13.63 -47.66
N GLU A 27 -48.97 -14.55 -46.90
CA GLU A 27 -48.39 -14.25 -45.58
C GLU A 27 -47.26 -13.22 -45.66
N LEU A 28 -46.39 -13.31 -46.68
CA LEU A 28 -45.35 -12.31 -46.94
C LEU A 28 -45.93 -10.95 -47.37
N GLN A 29 -47.05 -10.98 -48.10
CA GLN A 29 -47.73 -9.77 -48.55
C GLN A 29 -48.43 -9.08 -47.39
N GLU A 30 -49.12 -9.82 -46.52
CA GLU A 30 -49.72 -9.30 -45.29
C GLU A 30 -48.65 -8.75 -44.35
N LEU A 31 -47.56 -9.49 -44.11
CA LEU A 31 -46.45 -8.99 -43.30
C LEU A 31 -45.86 -7.70 -43.87
N LYS A 32 -45.73 -7.61 -45.20
CA LYS A 32 -45.26 -6.40 -45.88
C LYS A 32 -46.27 -5.27 -45.72
N ASP A 33 -47.55 -5.53 -45.89
CA ASP A 33 -48.63 -4.54 -45.81
C ASP A 33 -48.81 -4.03 -44.37
N ASP A 34 -48.52 -4.86 -43.36
CA ASP A 34 -48.54 -4.49 -41.94
C ASP A 34 -47.26 -3.77 -41.49
N LEU A 35 -46.09 -4.19 -41.97
CA LEU A 35 -44.80 -3.55 -41.63
C LEU A 35 -44.58 -2.25 -42.40
N SER A 36 -45.11 -2.12 -43.62
CA SER A 36 -44.86 -0.95 -44.48
C SER A 36 -45.32 0.36 -43.82
N PRO A 37 -46.53 0.45 -43.21
CA PRO A 37 -46.96 1.63 -42.45
C PRO A 37 -46.08 1.93 -41.24
N LEU A 38 -45.71 0.91 -40.46
CA LEU A 38 -44.88 1.06 -39.26
C LEU A 38 -43.48 1.57 -39.60
N MET A 39 -42.86 0.99 -40.63
CA MET A 39 -41.55 1.41 -41.14
C MET A 39 -41.62 2.84 -41.68
N LYS A 40 -42.68 3.18 -42.44
CA LYS A 40 -42.86 4.52 -43.00
C LYS A 40 -43.06 5.57 -41.91
N SER A 41 -43.86 5.28 -40.89
CA SER A 41 -44.12 6.21 -39.77
C SER A 41 -42.86 6.42 -38.92
N SER A 42 -42.16 5.35 -38.55
CA SER A 42 -40.93 5.41 -37.75
C SER A 42 -39.82 6.13 -38.50
N PHE A 43 -39.67 5.87 -39.81
CA PHE A 43 -38.69 6.56 -40.66
C PHE A 43 -39.01 8.05 -40.79
N GLN A 44 -40.28 8.42 -40.93
CA GLN A 44 -40.71 9.82 -40.97
C GLN A 44 -40.50 10.55 -39.63
N HIS A 45 -40.71 9.87 -38.50
CA HIS A 45 -40.44 10.43 -37.18
C HIS A 45 -38.95 10.67 -36.95
N LEU A 46 -38.11 9.68 -37.29
CA LEU A 46 -36.65 9.84 -37.26
C LEU A 46 -36.21 10.99 -38.17
N LEU A 47 -36.69 11.07 -39.41
CA LEU A 47 -36.36 12.17 -40.32
C LEU A 47 -36.76 13.55 -39.77
N ARG A 48 -37.91 13.64 -39.08
CA ARG A 48 -38.38 14.89 -38.49
C ARG A 48 -37.56 15.30 -37.28
N GLU A 49 -37.22 14.37 -36.38
CA GLU A 49 -36.39 14.67 -35.21
C GLU A 49 -34.93 14.93 -35.60
N LEU A 50 -34.38 14.16 -36.53
CA LEU A 50 -33.03 14.39 -37.08
C LEU A 50 -32.96 15.70 -37.88
N GLY A 51 -34.05 16.09 -38.55
CA GLY A 51 -34.18 17.39 -39.20
C GLY A 51 -34.35 18.58 -38.23
N GLN A 52 -34.60 18.34 -36.95
CA GLN A 52 -34.59 19.36 -35.88
C GLN A 52 -33.19 19.53 -35.25
N VAL A 53 -32.22 18.68 -35.61
CA VAL A 53 -30.82 18.84 -35.20
C VAL A 53 -30.21 19.94 -36.04
N ASP A 54 -30.09 21.13 -35.45
CA ASP A 54 -29.66 22.37 -36.11
C ASP A 54 -28.32 22.18 -36.86
N HIS A 55 -28.37 22.28 -38.19
CA HIS A 55 -27.28 22.45 -39.17
C HIS A 55 -26.04 21.52 -39.16
N GLY A 56 -26.00 20.43 -38.38
CA GLY A 56 -24.80 19.59 -38.26
C GLY A 56 -24.97 18.10 -38.56
N PHE A 57 -26.18 17.64 -38.91
CA PHE A 57 -26.48 16.22 -39.06
C PHE A 57 -26.98 15.90 -40.47
N GLU A 58 -26.12 15.32 -41.31
CA GLU A 58 -26.52 14.76 -42.60
C GLU A 58 -26.91 13.28 -42.43
N LEU A 59 -27.90 12.81 -43.19
CA LEU A 59 -28.29 11.38 -43.19
C LEU A 59 -27.11 10.47 -43.54
N GLU A 60 -26.17 10.97 -44.33
CA GLU A 60 -24.93 10.29 -44.69
C GLU A 60 -24.01 10.07 -43.48
N ASP A 61 -23.94 11.03 -42.55
CA ASP A 61 -23.20 10.90 -41.30
C ASP A 61 -23.80 9.82 -40.40
N GLY A 62 -25.13 9.73 -40.33
CA GLY A 62 -25.83 8.67 -39.60
C GLY A 62 -25.49 7.28 -40.16
N PHE A 63 -25.49 7.12 -41.49
CA PHE A 63 -25.12 5.86 -42.13
C PHE A 63 -23.63 5.53 -41.98
N LEU A 64 -22.76 6.55 -41.99
CA LEU A 64 -21.34 6.41 -41.71
C LEU A 64 -21.10 5.96 -40.25
N MET A 65 -21.82 6.53 -39.29
CA MET A 65 -21.77 6.11 -37.88
C MET A 65 -22.27 4.68 -37.70
N LEU A 66 -23.37 4.30 -38.37
CA LEU A 66 -23.88 2.92 -38.34
C LEU A 66 -22.84 1.94 -38.91
N LYS A 67 -22.21 2.27 -40.05
CA LYS A 67 -21.11 1.48 -40.61
C LYS A 67 -19.92 1.39 -39.66
N ARG A 68 -19.54 2.50 -39.01
CA ARG A 68 -18.46 2.51 -38.01
C ARG A 68 -18.80 1.64 -36.79
N PHE A 69 -20.04 1.69 -36.32
CA PHE A 69 -20.54 0.87 -35.22
C PHE A 69 -20.49 -0.63 -35.58
N LEU A 70 -21.03 -1.02 -36.73
CA LEU A 70 -20.99 -2.41 -37.22
C LEU A 70 -19.55 -2.89 -37.43
N ARG A 71 -18.67 -2.05 -37.97
CA ARG A 71 -17.24 -2.37 -38.15
C ARG A 71 -16.51 -2.54 -36.82
N ASN A 72 -16.87 -1.74 -35.81
CA ASN A 72 -16.26 -1.76 -34.48
C ASN A 72 -16.99 -2.72 -33.51
N MET A 73 -17.98 -3.48 -33.97
CA MET A 73 -18.76 -4.37 -33.12
C MET A 73 -17.89 -5.39 -32.39
N LYS A 74 -16.79 -5.85 -33.03
CA LYS A 74 -15.79 -6.72 -32.39
C LYS A 74 -15.06 -6.04 -31.23
N ASN A 75 -14.74 -4.75 -31.36
CA ASN A 75 -14.08 -3.99 -30.31
C ASN A 75 -15.03 -3.73 -29.13
N ILE A 76 -16.32 -3.50 -29.43
CA ILE A 76 -17.36 -3.34 -28.40
C ILE A 76 -17.57 -4.67 -27.67
N ALA A 77 -17.67 -5.79 -28.39
CA ALA A 77 -17.77 -7.11 -27.80
C ALA A 77 -16.55 -7.40 -26.90
N TYR A 78 -15.34 -7.16 -27.41
CA TYR A 78 -14.12 -7.29 -26.60
C TYR A 78 -14.14 -6.41 -25.34
N MET A 79 -14.62 -5.17 -25.43
CA MET A 79 -14.75 -4.30 -24.26
C MET A 79 -15.74 -4.86 -23.23
N LEU A 80 -16.86 -5.42 -23.68
CA LEU A 80 -17.84 -6.08 -22.81
C LEU A 80 -17.23 -7.32 -22.14
N ASP A 81 -16.49 -8.14 -22.88
CA ASP A 81 -15.75 -9.29 -22.33
C ASP A 81 -14.72 -8.84 -21.28
N GLN A 82 -14.03 -7.72 -21.52
CA GLN A 82 -13.11 -7.17 -20.51
C GLN A 82 -13.82 -6.63 -19.28
N MET A 83 -15.02 -6.07 -19.43
CA MET A 83 -15.83 -5.65 -18.29
C MET A 83 -16.29 -6.86 -17.47
N GLU A 84 -16.67 -7.95 -18.12
CA GLU A 84 -16.99 -9.22 -17.47
C GLU A 84 -15.79 -9.74 -16.67
N ASN A 85 -14.61 -9.80 -17.29
CA ASN A 85 -13.36 -10.17 -16.60
C ASN A 85 -13.04 -9.26 -15.41
N ALA A 86 -13.28 -7.95 -15.54
CA ALA A 86 -13.05 -7.00 -14.44
C ALA A 86 -14.03 -7.23 -13.28
N ILE A 87 -15.28 -7.53 -13.58
CA ILE A 87 -16.31 -7.87 -12.57
C ILE A 87 -15.94 -9.19 -11.89
N GLU A 88 -15.50 -10.21 -12.63
CA GLU A 88 -15.01 -11.47 -12.08
C GLU A 88 -13.79 -11.27 -11.17
N LEU A 89 -12.85 -10.42 -11.57
CA LEU A 89 -11.70 -10.03 -10.75
C LEU A 89 -12.16 -9.35 -9.46
N PHE A 90 -13.10 -8.42 -9.55
CA PHE A 90 -13.68 -7.76 -8.38
C PHE A 90 -14.36 -8.76 -7.44
N HIS A 91 -15.17 -9.68 -7.94
CA HIS A 91 -15.80 -10.72 -7.13
C HIS A 91 -14.79 -11.66 -6.48
N THR A 92 -13.69 -11.96 -7.17
CA THR A 92 -12.59 -12.77 -6.63
C THR A 92 -11.84 -12.04 -5.51
N MET A 93 -11.61 -10.73 -5.68
CA MET A 93 -10.88 -9.90 -4.72
C MET A 93 -11.74 -9.43 -3.55
N GLU A 94 -13.04 -9.26 -3.73
CA GLU A 94 -14.00 -8.77 -2.72
C GLU A 94 -13.84 -9.45 -1.35
N PRO A 95 -13.82 -10.80 -1.23
CA PRO A 95 -13.64 -11.45 0.07
C PRO A 95 -12.25 -11.17 0.68
N MET A 96 -11.21 -11.10 -0.15
CA MET A 96 -9.86 -10.76 0.32
C MET A 96 -9.79 -9.32 0.82
N LEU A 97 -10.42 -8.38 0.12
CA LEU A 97 -10.51 -6.98 0.52
C LEU A 97 -11.30 -6.83 1.83
N LYS A 98 -12.46 -7.47 1.96
CA LYS A 98 -13.24 -7.46 3.20
C LYS A 98 -12.44 -8.01 4.38
N SER A 99 -11.74 -9.12 4.19
CA SER A 99 -10.86 -9.72 5.20
C SER A 99 -9.67 -8.81 5.55
N SER A 100 -9.01 -8.24 4.53
CA SER A 100 -7.87 -7.35 4.69
C SER A 100 -8.24 -6.07 5.45
N VAL A 101 -9.40 -5.47 5.14
CA VAL A 101 -9.92 -4.30 5.86
C VAL A 101 -10.09 -4.63 7.35
N HIS A 102 -10.71 -5.76 7.67
CA HIS A 102 -10.92 -6.15 9.06
C HIS A 102 -9.61 -6.42 9.80
N ASN A 103 -8.64 -7.08 9.15
CA ASN A 103 -7.31 -7.32 9.71
C ASN A 103 -6.52 -6.02 9.88
N THR A 104 -6.64 -5.09 8.94
CA THR A 104 -6.00 -3.77 9.00
C THR A 104 -6.56 -2.95 10.14
N ILE A 105 -7.89 -2.90 10.29
CA ILE A 105 -8.53 -2.22 11.42
C ILE A 105 -8.06 -2.82 12.75
N ARG A 106 -8.02 -4.16 12.87
CA ARG A 106 -7.52 -4.83 14.09
C ARG A 106 -6.06 -4.49 14.36
N PHE A 107 -5.21 -4.49 13.33
CA PHE A 107 -3.80 -4.15 13.43
C PHE A 107 -3.60 -2.70 13.87
N LEU A 108 -4.28 -1.75 13.22
CA LEU A 108 -4.27 -0.33 13.58
C LEU A 108 -4.78 -0.13 15.02
N GLY A 109 -5.89 -0.76 15.40
CA GLY A 109 -6.41 -0.70 16.77
C GLY A 109 -5.45 -1.28 17.81
N THR A 110 -4.73 -2.36 17.48
CA THR A 110 -3.69 -2.92 18.35
C THR A 110 -2.52 -1.96 18.52
N MET A 111 -2.10 -1.30 17.44
CA MET A 111 -1.06 -0.27 17.49
C MET A 111 -1.48 0.93 18.34
N GLU A 112 -2.73 1.39 18.20
CA GLU A 112 -3.30 2.46 19.01
C GLU A 112 -3.33 2.08 20.49
N GLN A 113 -3.84 0.89 20.83
CA GLN A 113 -3.91 0.39 22.20
C GLN A 113 -2.52 0.27 22.83
N ARG A 114 -1.53 -0.18 22.07
CA ARG A 114 -0.11 -0.22 22.50
C ARG A 114 0.54 1.16 22.55
N GLY A 115 -0.18 2.21 22.17
CA GLY A 115 0.30 3.59 22.17
C GLY A 115 1.31 3.91 21.08
N VAL A 116 1.43 3.08 20.05
CA VAL A 116 2.41 3.27 18.96
C VAL A 116 2.22 4.63 18.29
N PHE A 117 0.99 5.02 17.97
CA PHE A 117 0.71 6.32 17.36
C PHE A 117 1.12 7.49 18.27
N ARG A 118 0.81 7.42 19.57
CA ARG A 118 1.21 8.43 20.55
C ARG A 118 2.73 8.56 20.66
N THR A 119 3.45 7.44 20.62
CA THR A 119 4.92 7.44 20.63
C THR A 119 5.50 8.06 19.36
N TYR A 120 4.93 7.75 18.19
CA TYR A 120 5.35 8.36 16.93
C TYR A 120 5.07 9.87 16.89
N GLU A 121 3.90 10.29 17.36
CA GLU A 121 3.55 11.70 17.47
C GLU A 121 4.51 12.46 18.39
N ALA A 122 4.80 11.91 19.57
CA ALA A 122 5.79 12.48 20.49
C ALA A 122 7.19 12.56 19.85
N MET A 123 7.59 11.55 19.07
CA MET A 123 8.87 11.57 18.35
C MET A 123 8.90 12.66 17.27
N LEU A 124 7.81 12.85 16.53
CA LEU A 124 7.68 13.95 15.57
C LEU A 124 7.75 15.31 16.24
N GLU A 125 7.12 15.46 17.42
CA GLU A 125 7.19 16.69 18.20
C GLU A 125 8.61 16.98 18.70
N VAL A 126 9.32 15.96 19.20
CA VAL A 126 10.73 16.07 19.57
C VAL A 126 11.56 16.51 18.36
N ARG A 127 11.36 15.87 17.20
CA ARG A 127 12.05 16.25 15.97
C ARG A 127 11.74 17.69 15.56
N ALA A 128 10.48 18.13 15.69
CA ALA A 128 10.08 19.50 15.39
C ALA A 128 10.76 20.52 16.35
N LYS A 129 10.83 20.21 17.65
CA LYS A 129 11.52 21.06 18.64
C LYS A 129 13.02 21.16 18.37
N VAL A 130 13.65 20.04 18.00
CA VAL A 130 15.07 20.02 17.61
C VAL A 130 15.28 20.84 16.34
N ALA A 131 14.48 20.62 15.29
CA ALA A 131 14.59 21.36 14.02
C ALA A 131 14.28 22.87 14.15
N ALA A 132 13.51 23.28 15.16
CA ALA A 132 13.24 24.68 15.43
C ALA A 132 14.44 25.42 16.05
N GLN A 133 15.35 24.70 16.71
CA GLN A 133 16.52 25.28 17.39
C GLN A 133 17.83 25.02 16.65
N TYR A 134 17.89 23.96 15.85
CA TYR A 134 19.09 23.46 15.20
C TYR A 134 18.84 23.24 13.72
N GLY A 135 19.78 23.69 12.89
CA GLY A 135 19.71 23.50 11.44
C GLY A 135 19.97 22.04 11.02
N PRO A 136 19.76 21.71 9.73
CA PRO A 136 20.09 20.39 9.18
C PRO A 136 21.56 19.97 9.45
N GLU A 137 22.50 20.89 9.32
CA GLU A 137 23.93 20.67 9.53
C GLU A 137 24.25 20.40 11.02
N ASP A 138 23.57 21.11 11.93
CA ASP A 138 23.73 20.93 13.37
C ASP A 138 23.20 19.55 13.81
N ILE A 139 22.08 19.11 13.23
CA ILE A 139 21.48 17.79 13.49
C ILE A 139 22.41 16.67 13.01
N GLU A 140 23.03 16.84 11.84
CA GLU A 140 24.00 15.88 11.31
C GLU A 140 25.23 15.76 12.22
N GLN A 141 25.79 16.90 12.66
CA GLN A 141 26.91 16.90 13.60
C GLN A 141 26.53 16.32 14.99
N MET A 142 25.31 16.60 15.47
CA MET A 142 24.78 16.00 16.70
C MET A 142 24.62 14.49 16.58
N SER A 143 24.24 13.96 15.40
CA SER A 143 24.11 12.52 15.17
C SER A 143 25.44 11.79 15.38
N ASP A 144 26.53 12.32 14.81
CA ASP A 144 27.87 11.74 14.99
C ASP A 144 28.33 11.81 16.45
N SER A 145 28.02 12.91 17.13
CA SER A 145 28.31 13.09 18.56
C SER A 145 27.48 12.13 19.43
N PHE A 146 26.24 11.87 19.05
CA PHE A 146 25.34 10.93 19.73
C PHE A 146 25.86 9.49 19.61
N VAL A 147 26.34 9.07 18.44
CA VAL A 147 26.96 7.75 18.24
C VAL A 147 28.21 7.60 19.10
N GLN A 148 29.06 8.64 19.18
CA GLN A 148 30.21 8.64 20.07
C GLN A 148 29.81 8.51 21.54
N MET A 149 28.77 9.24 21.96
CA MET A 149 28.24 9.18 23.32
C MET A 149 27.65 7.81 23.67
N LEU A 150 26.96 7.14 22.75
CA LEU A 150 26.53 5.75 22.92
C LEU A 150 27.74 4.80 23.05
N GLY A 151 28.81 5.04 22.29
CA GLY A 151 30.07 4.32 22.43
C GLY A 151 30.72 4.49 23.80
N LEU A 152 30.68 5.71 24.36
CA LEU A 152 31.14 5.99 25.72
C LEU A 152 30.26 5.30 26.76
N LEU A 153 28.93 5.36 26.60
CA LEU A 153 27.99 4.69 27.48
C LEU A 153 28.25 3.18 27.49
N LYS A 154 28.48 2.56 26.33
CA LYS A 154 28.85 1.14 26.22
C LYS A 154 30.16 0.82 26.96
N LYS A 155 31.18 1.70 26.88
CA LYS A 155 32.46 1.53 27.60
C LYS A 155 32.29 1.62 29.11
N ILE A 156 31.44 2.54 29.59
CA ILE A 156 31.11 2.69 31.02
C ILE A 156 30.27 1.51 31.51
N SER A 157 29.39 0.96 30.67
CA SER A 157 28.56 -0.21 30.97
C SER A 157 29.32 -1.54 30.91
N THR A 158 30.65 -1.54 30.71
CA THR A 158 31.44 -2.76 30.81
C THR A 158 31.55 -3.23 32.26
N PRO A 159 31.60 -4.56 32.52
CA PRO A 159 31.65 -5.08 33.90
C PRO A 159 32.79 -4.49 34.75
N GLY A 160 33.96 -4.24 34.15
CA GLY A 160 35.09 -3.62 34.83
C GLY A 160 34.85 -2.17 35.24
N SER A 161 34.26 -1.36 34.35
CA SER A 161 33.92 0.05 34.63
C SER A 161 32.83 0.17 35.69
N ILE A 162 31.77 -0.64 35.61
CA ILE A 162 30.71 -0.68 36.63
C ILE A 162 31.28 -1.09 37.98
N ALA A 163 32.10 -2.14 38.03
CA ALA A 163 32.72 -2.61 39.27
C ALA A 163 33.65 -1.55 39.89
N PHE A 164 34.40 -0.82 39.07
CA PHE A 164 35.24 0.28 39.52
C PHE A 164 34.42 1.46 40.05
N LEU A 165 33.36 1.86 39.34
CA LEU A 165 32.45 2.93 39.78
C LEU A 165 31.74 2.59 41.09
N ASN A 166 31.28 1.35 41.26
CA ASN A 166 30.68 0.89 42.52
C ASN A 166 31.68 0.97 43.67
N LYS A 167 32.92 0.51 43.48
CA LYS A 167 33.98 0.62 44.49
C LYS A 167 34.30 2.07 44.87
N LEU A 168 34.29 2.99 43.90
CA LEU A 168 34.45 4.43 44.16
C LEU A 168 33.26 5.03 44.91
N ALA A 169 32.03 4.59 44.61
CA ALA A 169 30.83 5.07 45.29
C ALA A 169 30.73 4.58 46.75
N GLU A 170 31.33 3.44 47.07
CA GLU A 170 31.40 2.88 48.43
C GLU A 170 32.56 3.46 49.27
N MET A 171 33.54 4.12 48.63
CA MET A 171 34.70 4.73 49.27
C MET A 171 34.33 5.80 50.34
N PRO A 172 33.36 6.72 50.11
CA PRO A 172 32.96 7.69 51.14
C PRO A 172 32.28 7.04 52.35
N ALA A 173 31.63 5.89 52.19
CA ALA A 173 30.99 5.17 53.30
C ALA A 173 32.00 4.46 54.21
N SER A 174 33.18 4.17 53.69
CA SER A 174 34.29 3.52 54.41
C SER A 174 35.39 4.49 54.87
N MET A 175 35.30 5.78 54.52
CA MET A 175 36.30 6.79 54.87
C MET A 175 35.73 7.86 55.81
N ASN A 176 36.27 7.93 57.03
CA ASN A 176 36.01 9.04 57.93
C ASN A 176 36.95 10.21 57.61
N LEU A 177 36.66 10.94 56.52
CA LEU A 177 37.49 12.05 56.02
C LEU A 177 37.65 13.22 57.01
N LYS A 178 36.84 13.26 58.08
CA LYS A 178 36.90 14.26 59.14
C LYS A 178 38.09 14.05 60.10
N ASP A 179 38.63 12.83 60.15
CA ASP A 179 39.70 12.42 61.07
C ASP A 179 41.04 12.19 60.35
N ALA A 180 41.16 12.60 59.09
CA ALA A 180 42.37 12.40 58.30
C ALA A 180 43.50 13.33 58.75
N GLU A 181 44.35 12.86 59.67
CA GLU A 181 45.52 13.61 60.11
C GLU A 181 46.63 13.61 59.06
N PRO A 182 47.37 14.73 58.90
CA PRO A 182 48.50 14.80 57.99
C PRO A 182 49.63 13.85 58.42
N LEU A 183 49.98 12.91 57.55
CA LEU A 183 51.10 11.99 57.74
C LEU A 183 52.44 12.74 57.69
N GLY A 184 53.10 12.90 58.84
CA GLY A 184 54.48 13.40 58.91
C GLY A 184 55.51 12.38 58.42
N PHE A 185 56.78 12.80 58.30
CA PHE A 185 57.89 11.95 57.81
C PHE A 185 58.02 10.60 58.55
N ARG A 186 57.82 10.58 59.87
CA ARG A 186 57.80 9.34 60.67
C ARG A 186 56.55 8.49 60.42
N GLY A 187 55.40 9.13 60.19
CA GLY A 187 54.14 8.46 59.85
C GLY A 187 54.22 7.78 58.49
N MET A 188 54.86 8.40 57.49
CA MET A 188 55.14 7.76 56.20
C MET A 188 56.05 6.53 56.33
N LEU A 189 57.10 6.60 57.14
CA LEU A 189 57.97 5.45 57.39
C LEU A 189 57.23 4.30 58.09
N ALA A 190 56.32 4.61 59.02
CA ALA A 190 55.47 3.62 59.68
C ALA A 190 54.44 3.01 58.71
N ALA A 191 53.81 3.84 57.87
CA ALA A 191 52.86 3.41 56.83
C ALA A 191 53.50 2.47 55.80
N MET A 192 54.79 2.68 55.48
CA MET A 192 55.55 1.79 54.61
C MET A 192 55.86 0.42 55.22
N ARG A 193 55.60 0.21 56.52
CA ARG A 193 55.74 -1.09 57.20
C ARG A 193 54.42 -1.87 57.25
N ASP A 194 53.30 -1.19 57.09
CA ASP A 194 51.96 -1.80 57.09
C ASP A 194 51.66 -2.46 55.72
N PRO A 195 51.33 -3.76 55.67
CA PRO A 195 51.07 -4.46 54.42
C PRO A 195 49.87 -3.92 53.65
N GLU A 196 48.80 -3.48 54.32
CA GLU A 196 47.57 -2.98 53.67
C GLU A 196 47.80 -1.61 53.03
N LEU A 197 48.50 -0.72 53.72
CA LEU A 197 48.86 0.61 53.19
C LEU A 197 49.83 0.49 51.99
N ARG A 198 50.76 -0.46 52.01
CA ARG A 198 51.65 -0.73 50.87
C ARG A 198 50.90 -1.24 49.65
N GLU A 199 49.88 -2.08 49.84
CA GLU A 199 49.02 -2.54 48.76
C GLU A 199 48.21 -1.37 48.15
N GLY A 200 47.60 -0.54 48.99
CA GLY A 200 46.90 0.68 48.56
C GLY A 200 47.79 1.67 47.81
N LEU A 201 49.01 1.93 48.31
CA LEU A 201 50.01 2.75 47.62
C LEU A 201 50.45 2.11 46.29
N GLY A 202 50.58 0.79 46.22
CA GLY A 202 50.90 0.06 45.00
C GLY A 202 49.81 0.21 43.92
N VAL A 203 48.54 0.11 44.32
CA VAL A 203 47.39 0.37 43.45
C VAL A 203 47.38 1.84 42.99
N GLY A 204 47.58 2.79 43.90
CA GLY A 204 47.65 4.21 43.57
C GLY A 204 48.77 4.55 42.58
N LEU A 205 49.96 3.96 42.74
CA LEU A 205 51.07 4.11 41.80
C LEU A 205 50.77 3.47 40.44
N GLN A 206 50.09 2.32 40.40
CA GLN A 206 49.64 1.72 39.14
C GLN A 206 48.58 2.57 38.43
N MET A 207 47.66 3.18 39.17
CA MET A 207 46.70 4.14 38.63
C MET A 207 47.42 5.36 38.05
N ALA A 208 48.38 5.94 38.78
CA ALA A 208 49.20 7.06 38.30
C ALA A 208 50.00 6.69 37.04
N LYS A 209 50.60 5.49 37.01
CA LYS A 209 51.30 4.96 35.83
C LYS A 209 50.36 4.74 34.64
N SER A 210 49.11 4.38 34.88
CA SER A 210 48.11 4.19 33.82
C SER A 210 47.59 5.52 33.28
N LEU A 211 47.43 6.52 34.16
CA LEU A 211 47.11 7.90 33.77
C LEU A 211 48.22 8.53 32.92
N GLN A 212 49.49 8.22 33.19
CA GLN A 212 50.61 8.65 32.35
C GLN A 212 50.51 8.13 30.91
N LYS A 213 49.90 6.95 30.69
CA LYS A 213 49.71 6.36 29.35
C LYS A 213 48.58 7.01 28.54
N LEU A 214 47.76 7.87 29.16
CA LEU A 214 46.70 8.63 28.52
C LEU A 214 47.18 9.99 27.97
N LYS A 215 48.44 10.34 28.20
CA LYS A 215 49.12 11.55 27.72
C LYS A 215 49.95 11.22 26.48
#